data_AF-A0A2G4IR74-F1
#
_entry.id   AF-A0A2G4IR74-F1
#
_cell.length_a   1.000
_cell.length_b   1.000
_cell.length_c   1.000
_cell.angle_alpha   90.00
_cell.angle_beta   90.00
_cell.angle_gamma   90.00
#
_symmetry.space_group_name_H-M   'P 1'
#
loop_
_entity.id
_entity.type
_entity.pdbx_description
1 polymer ?
#
loop_
_entity_poly.entity_id
_entity_poly.type
_entity_poly.pdbx_seq_one_letter_code
_entity_poly.pdbx_strand_id
1 'polypeptide(L)'
;MFAVKAKKSKTKLRHGVKGKQLRFFGAQGVDELVSICMTLAQELWVVKERLATVEATAAKKGVILGDDIEGYAFTPEQRAIVEDEKKKFIDRVFFTLREQSEALSAGQAEPDGPKVP
;
A
#
# COMPACT_ATOMS: atom_id res chain seq x y z
N MET A 1 29.70 26.75 -47.74
CA MET A 1 28.44 26.30 -47.12
C MET A 1 28.75 25.00 -46.36
N PHE A 2 29.07 25.06 -45.06
CA PHE A 2 29.29 23.87 -44.24
C PHE A 2 28.55 24.03 -42.92
N ALA A 3 27.69 23.05 -42.64
CA ALA A 3 26.72 23.08 -41.57
C ALA A 3 27.33 22.83 -40.18
N VAL A 4 26.77 23.54 -39.20
CA VAL A 4 27.01 23.44 -37.76
C VAL A 4 26.65 22.04 -37.23
N LYS A 5 27.42 21.51 -36.29
CA LYS A 5 26.94 20.45 -35.39
C LYS A 5 27.31 20.77 -33.94
N ALA A 6 26.36 21.36 -33.21
CA ALA A 6 26.47 21.63 -31.78
C ALA A 6 26.33 20.31 -30.99
N LYS A 7 27.31 20.02 -30.14
CA LYS A 7 27.36 18.82 -29.28
C LYS A 7 26.61 19.11 -27.97
N LYS A 8 25.37 18.64 -27.83
CA LYS A 8 24.61 18.70 -26.56
C LYS A 8 25.22 17.73 -25.54
N SER A 9 25.88 18.25 -24.51
CA SER A 9 26.22 17.45 -23.32
C SER A 9 24.96 17.29 -22.46
N LYS A 10 24.59 16.04 -22.16
CA LYS A 10 23.49 15.71 -21.25
C LYS A 10 23.98 15.89 -19.82
N THR A 11 23.73 17.05 -19.22
CA THR A 11 23.98 17.28 -17.80
C THR A 11 23.08 16.33 -16.99
N LYS A 12 23.68 15.33 -16.35
CA LYS A 12 22.95 14.43 -15.43
C LYS A 12 22.47 15.26 -14.24
N LEU A 13 21.15 15.34 -14.05
CA LEU A 13 20.56 15.93 -12.86
C LEU A 13 21.10 15.19 -11.63
N ARG A 14 21.77 15.92 -10.73
CA ARG A 14 22.16 15.40 -9.43
C ARG A 14 20.87 15.19 -8.64
N HIS A 15 20.54 13.94 -8.36
CA HIS A 15 19.44 13.63 -7.45
C HIS A 15 19.77 14.29 -6.11
N GLY A 16 18.96 15.25 -5.70
CA GLY A 16 19.11 15.92 -4.42
C GLY A 16 19.12 14.88 -3.31
N VAL A 17 19.98 15.08 -2.32
CA VAL A 17 19.99 14.31 -1.08
C VAL A 17 18.57 14.40 -0.52
N LYS A 18 17.81 13.30 -0.59
CA LYS A 18 16.50 13.23 0.07
C LYS A 18 16.74 13.60 1.52
N GLY A 19 16.17 14.72 1.98
CA GLY A 19 16.31 15.16 3.36
C GLY A 19 15.98 14.01 4.30
N LYS A 20 16.74 13.90 5.40
CA LYS A 20 16.51 12.89 6.44
C LYS A 20 15.01 12.90 6.78
N GLN A 21 14.32 11.77 6.59
CA GLN A 21 12.89 11.70 6.90
C GLN A 21 12.69 12.20 8.32
N LEU A 22 11.75 13.15 8.49
CA LEU A 22 11.36 13.60 9.82
C LEU A 22 10.77 12.40 10.56
N ARG A 23 11.48 11.95 11.58
CA ARG A 23 10.95 10.96 12.52
C ARG A 23 10.23 11.70 13.62
N PHE A 24 8.96 11.37 13.84
CA PHE A 24 8.16 11.96 14.91
C PHE A 24 8.29 11.16 16.21
N PHE A 25 8.49 9.84 16.09
CA PHE A 25 8.64 8.96 17.25
C PHE A 25 10.09 8.50 17.45
N GLY A 26 10.47 8.32 18.72
CA GLY A 26 11.80 7.83 19.09
C GLY A 26 12.02 6.34 18.83
N ALA A 27 10.93 5.55 18.77
CA ALA A 27 10.99 4.13 18.46
C ALA A 27 10.98 3.88 16.96
N GLN A 28 11.87 3.00 16.49
CA GLN A 28 11.96 2.61 15.08
C GLN A 28 10.67 1.91 14.62
N GLY A 29 10.15 2.26 13.44
CA GLY A 29 8.99 1.61 12.84
C GLY A 29 7.63 2.23 13.18
N VAL A 30 7.56 3.14 14.16
CA VAL A 30 6.28 3.73 14.59
C VAL A 30 5.76 4.76 13.59
N ASP A 31 6.64 5.60 13.04
CA ASP A 31 6.25 6.56 12.00
C ASP A 31 5.73 5.84 10.74
N GLU A 32 6.38 4.75 10.37
CA GLU A 32 5.99 3.91 9.25
C GLU A 32 4.64 3.23 9.50
N LEU A 33 4.40 2.72 10.71
CA LEU A 33 3.11 2.14 11.10
C LEU A 33 1.99 3.19 11.05
N VAL A 34 2.23 4.38 11.59
CA VAL A 34 1.26 5.49 11.54
C VAL A 34 0.95 5.87 10.09
N SER A 35 1.97 5.94 9.23
CA SER A 35 1.77 6.17 7.80
C SER A 35 0.89 5.10 7.16
N ILE A 36 1.13 3.82 7.46
CA ILE A 36 0.31 2.70 6.97
C ILE A 36 -1.13 2.83 7.47
N CYS A 37 -1.34 3.11 8.75
CA CYS A 37 -2.68 3.29 9.33
C CYS A 37 -3.43 4.45 8.68
N MET A 38 -2.77 5.57 8.41
CA MET A 38 -3.37 6.71 7.72
C MET A 38 -3.78 6.37 6.29
N THR A 39 -2.92 5.67 5.54
CA THR A 39 -3.27 5.19 4.19
C THR A 39 -4.45 4.23 4.23
N LEU A 40 -4.45 3.26 5.16
CA LEU A 40 -5.58 2.32 5.31
C LEU A 40 -6.88 3.03 5.66
N ALA A 41 -6.85 4.05 6.51
CA ALA A 41 -8.03 4.86 6.84
C ALA A 41 -8.57 5.60 5.61
N GLN A 42 -7.68 6.12 4.76
CA GLN A 42 -8.06 6.78 3.52
C GLN A 42 -8.67 5.81 2.51
N GLU A 43 -8.08 4.63 2.32
CA GLU A 43 -8.62 3.59 1.44
C GLU A 43 -9.98 3.08 1.95
N LEU A 44 -10.15 2.91 3.27
CA LEU A 44 -11.43 2.55 3.87
C LEU A 44 -12.51 3.60 3.56
N TRP A 45 -12.17 4.89 3.60
CA TRP A 45 -13.09 5.95 3.23
C TRP A 45 -13.50 5.87 1.76
N VAL A 46 -12.56 5.61 0.85
CA VAL A 46 -12.86 5.41 -0.58
C VAL A 46 -13.83 4.23 -0.79
N VAL A 47 -13.64 3.12 -0.07
CA VAL A 47 -14.58 1.98 -0.11
C VAL A 47 -15.96 2.40 0.39
N LYS A 48 -16.04 3.16 1.48
CA LYS A 48 -17.31 3.69 2.01
C LYS A 48 -18.02 4.60 1.01
N GLU A 49 -17.31 5.51 0.35
CA GLU A 49 -17.87 6.37 -0.70
C GLU A 49 -18.40 5.56 -1.89
N ARG A 50 -17.68 4.50 -2.27
CA ARG A 50 -18.13 3.58 -3.31
C ARG A 50 -19.42 2.86 -2.92
N LEU A 51 -19.55 2.38 -1.68
CA LEU A 51 -20.77 1.75 -1.19
C LEU A 51 -21.97 2.73 -1.19
N ALA A 52 -21.76 3.95 -0.67
CA ALA A 52 -22.80 5.00 -0.72
C ALA A 52 -23.22 5.33 -2.17
N THR A 53 -22.27 5.32 -3.10
CA THR A 53 -22.55 5.51 -4.52
C THR A 53 -23.37 4.37 -5.11
N VAL A 54 -23.07 3.12 -4.73
CA VAL A 54 -23.84 1.93 -5.14
C VAL A 54 -25.27 2.01 -4.64
N GLU A 55 -25.49 2.33 -3.37
CA GLU A 55 -26.82 2.52 -2.79
C GLU A 55 -27.59 3.64 -3.49
N ALA A 56 -26.97 4.81 -3.68
CA ALA A 56 -27.60 5.93 -4.38
C ALA A 56 -27.94 5.58 -5.84
N THR A 57 -27.10 4.81 -6.52
CA THR A 57 -27.35 4.38 -7.91
C THR A 57 -28.44 3.31 -7.98
N ALA A 58 -28.52 2.41 -7.00
CA ALA A 58 -29.59 1.42 -6.88
C ALA A 58 -30.94 2.11 -6.63
N ALA A 59 -30.99 3.08 -5.71
CA ALA A 59 -32.19 3.85 -5.40
C ALA A 59 -32.70 4.61 -6.65
N LYS A 60 -31.81 5.22 -7.44
CA LYS A 60 -32.17 5.86 -8.72
C LYS A 60 -32.78 4.89 -9.73
N LYS A 61 -32.47 3.59 -9.64
CA LYS A 61 -33.04 2.53 -10.46
C LYS A 61 -34.28 1.89 -9.84
N GLY A 62 -34.79 2.43 -8.73
CA GLY A 62 -35.95 1.90 -8.01
C GLY A 62 -35.66 0.71 -7.10
N VAL A 63 -34.38 0.39 -6.87
CA VAL A 63 -33.97 -0.68 -5.96
C VAL A 63 -33.62 -0.05 -4.60
N ILE A 64 -34.44 -0.30 -3.59
CA ILE A 64 -34.19 0.18 -2.22
C ILE A 64 -33.36 -0.87 -1.51
N LEU A 65 -32.10 -0.57 -1.19
CA LEU A 65 -31.16 -1.52 -0.59
C LEU A 65 -30.91 -1.29 0.91
N GLY A 66 -31.33 -0.16 1.49
CA GLY A 66 -30.93 0.23 2.85
C GLY A 66 -31.27 -0.83 3.90
N ASP A 67 -32.57 -1.11 4.08
CA ASP A 67 -33.04 -2.10 5.06
C ASP A 67 -32.61 -3.54 4.69
N ASP A 68 -32.52 -3.83 3.39
CA ASP A 68 -32.11 -5.14 2.87
C ASP A 68 -30.64 -5.45 3.18
N ILE A 69 -29.75 -4.45 3.12
CA ILE A 69 -28.32 -4.60 3.45
C ILE A 69 -28.13 -4.86 4.94
N GLU A 70 -28.79 -4.08 5.81
CA GLU A 70 -28.69 -4.21 7.26
C GLU A 70 -29.28 -5.54 7.76
N GLY A 71 -30.35 -6.01 7.10
CA GLY A 71 -30.98 -7.30 7.39
C GLY A 71 -30.32 -8.50 6.70
N TYR A 72 -29.32 -8.30 5.84
CA TYR A 72 -28.78 -9.36 5.00
C TYR A 72 -28.02 -10.41 5.82
N ALA A 73 -28.52 -11.65 5.78
CA ALA A 73 -27.84 -12.80 6.37
C ALA A 73 -27.27 -13.69 5.26
N PHE A 74 -25.95 -13.86 5.27
CA PHE A 74 -25.27 -14.80 4.39
C PHE A 74 -25.71 -16.23 4.68
N THR A 75 -25.93 -17.03 3.63
CA THR A 75 -26.04 -18.48 3.79
C THR A 75 -24.70 -19.08 4.23
N PRO A 76 -24.68 -20.29 4.82
CA PRO A 76 -23.43 -20.96 5.18
C PRO A 76 -22.43 -21.07 4.01
N GLU A 77 -22.93 -21.34 2.80
CA GLU A 77 -22.12 -21.47 1.59
C GLU A 77 -21.52 -20.13 1.17
N GLN A 78 -22.32 -19.06 1.16
CA GLN A 78 -21.83 -17.72 0.82
C GLN A 78 -20.82 -17.21 1.84
N ARG A 79 -21.04 -17.49 3.13
CA ARG A 79 -20.10 -17.14 4.19
C ARG A 79 -18.76 -17.86 4.04
N ALA A 80 -18.77 -19.13 3.64
CA ALA A 80 -17.55 -19.88 3.38
C ALA A 80 -16.72 -19.26 2.24
N ILE A 81 -17.38 -18.76 1.18
CA ILE A 81 -16.70 -18.07 0.07
C ILE A 81 -16.03 -16.78 0.56
N VAL A 82 -16.76 -15.94 1.29
CA VAL A 82 -16.21 -14.66 1.81
C VAL A 82 -15.04 -14.89 2.77
N GLU A 83 -15.12 -15.91 3.62
CA GLU A 83 -14.03 -16.25 4.54
C GLU A 83 -12.78 -16.78 3.81
N ASP A 84 -12.95 -17.54 2.73
CA ASP A 84 -11.82 -17.97 1.89
C ASP A 84 -11.15 -16.80 1.18
N GLU A 85 -11.93 -15.86 0.64
CA GLU A 85 -11.40 -14.63 0.04
C GLU A 85 -10.66 -13.76 1.06
N LYS A 86 -11.20 -13.64 2.28
CA LYS A 86 -10.57 -12.92 3.38
C LYS A 86 -9.22 -13.55 3.77
N LYS A 87 -9.14 -14.88 3.88
CA LYS A 87 -7.87 -15.59 4.15
C LYS A 87 -6.84 -15.29 3.07
N LYS A 88 -7.21 -15.45 1.79
CA LYS A 88 -6.33 -15.14 0.65
C LYS A 88 -5.88 -13.68 0.65
N PHE A 89 -6.75 -12.75 1.04
CA PHE A 89 -6.38 -11.35 1.16
C PHE A 89 -5.35 -11.14 2.27
N ILE A 90 -5.59 -11.70 3.45
CA ILE A 90 -4.67 -11.67 4.60
C ILE A 90 -3.30 -12.24 4.20
N ASP A 91 -3.27 -13.41 3.55
CA ASP A 91 -2.03 -14.05 3.12
C ASP A 91 -1.22 -13.16 2.16
N ARG A 92 -1.89 -12.47 1.22
CA ARG A 92 -1.22 -11.51 0.32
C ARG A 92 -0.63 -10.31 1.08
N VAL A 93 -1.36 -9.76 2.06
CA VAL A 93 -0.88 -8.64 2.87
C VAL A 93 0.35 -9.05 3.70
N PHE A 94 0.31 -10.23 4.33
CA PHE A 94 1.41 -10.72 5.14
C PHE A 94 2.60 -11.22 4.33
N PHE A 95 2.40 -11.70 3.11
CA PHE A 95 3.48 -12.06 2.20
C PHE A 95 4.42 -10.87 1.95
N THR A 96 3.87 -9.69 1.65
CA THR A 96 4.65 -8.46 1.43
C THR A 96 5.42 -8.04 2.69
N LEU A 97 4.85 -8.24 3.89
CA LEU A 97 5.54 -7.96 5.14
C LEU A 97 6.70 -8.94 5.40
N ARG A 98 6.55 -10.21 5.02
CA ARG A 98 7.62 -11.22 5.14
C ARG A 98 8.81 -10.89 4.25
N GLU A 99 8.58 -10.54 2.98
CA GLU A 99 9.66 -10.14 2.07
C GLU A 99 10.43 -8.91 2.58
N GLN A 100 9.73 -7.93 3.14
CA GLN A 100 10.38 -6.75 3.73
C GLN A 100 11.15 -7.07 5.01
N SER A 101 10.62 -7.95 5.87
CA SER A 101 11.31 -8.41 7.09
C SER A 101 12.59 -9.16 6.74
N GLU A 102 12.56 -10.07 5.76
CA GLU A 102 13.73 -10.83 5.32
C GLU A 102 14.77 -9.91 4.68
N ALA A 103 14.36 -8.91 3.88
CA ALA A 103 15.25 -7.91 3.31
C ALA A 103 15.91 -7.03 4.39
N LEU A 104 15.17 -6.68 5.45
CA LEU A 104 15.70 -5.93 6.61
C LEU A 104 16.69 -6.77 7.43
N SER A 105 16.40 -8.05 7.65
CA SER A 105 17.32 -8.98 8.34
C SER A 105 18.57 -9.30 7.51
N ALA A 106 18.44 -9.42 6.18
CA ALA A 106 19.57 -9.63 5.28
C ALA A 106 20.46 -8.38 5.14
N GLY A 107 19.88 -7.18 5.22
CA GLY A 107 20.62 -5.91 5.23
C GLY A 107 21.38 -5.60 6.53
N GLN A 108 21.14 -6.37 7.60
CA GLN A 108 21.87 -6.30 8.87
C GLN A 108 23.05 -7.28 8.95
N ALA A 109 23.25 -8.15 7.95
CA ALA A 109 24.46 -8.95 7.84
C ALA A 109 25.61 -8.06 7.37
N GLU A 110 26.33 -7.49 8.33
CA GLU A 110 27.54 -6.70 8.11
C GLU A 110 28.57 -7.55 7.34
N PRO A 111 29.10 -7.09 6.18
CA PRO A 111 30.16 -7.82 5.49
C PRO A 111 31.42 -7.78 6.35
N ASP A 112 31.87 -8.96 6.79
CA ASP A 112 33.14 -9.17 7.50
C ASP A 112 34.24 -8.42 6.73
N GLY A 113 34.77 -7.36 7.34
CA GLY A 113 35.80 -6.53 6.75
C GLY A 113 37.02 -7.39 6.39
N PRO A 114 37.81 -7.03 5.36
CA PRO A 114 38.92 -7.86 4.93
C PRO A 114 39.89 -8.08 6.08
N LYS A 115 40.10 -9.36 6.46
CA LYS A 115 41.16 -9.76 7.38
C LYS A 115 42.49 -9.41 6.73
N VAL A 116 43.13 -8.37 7.27
CA VAL A 116 44.47 -7.97 6.86
C VAL A 116 45.47 -9.03 7.36
N PRO A 117 46.41 -9.50 6.53
CA PRO A 117 47.48 -10.41 6.95
C PRO A 117 48.49 -9.77 7.90
#